data_AF-A0A3C1KQ29-F1
#
_entry.id   AF-A0A3C1KQ29-F1
#
_cell.length_a   1.000
_cell.length_b   1.000
_cell.length_c   1.000
_cell.angle_alpha   90.00
_cell.angle_beta   90.00
_cell.angle_gamma   90.00
#
_symmetry.space_group_name_H-M   'P 1'
#
loop_
_entity.id
_entity.type
_entity.pdbx_description
1 polymer ?
#
loop_
_entity_poly.entity_id
_entity_poly.type
_entity_poly.pdbx_seq_one_letter_code
_entity_poly.pdbx_strand_id
1 'polypeptide(L)' 'MATVTQPTATAPPWPFRITYDPEELGSRHRYGLRATVSHNGRLLFTSDTFVDAFAQQAPEIVLVRVPGKPDP' A
#
# COMPACT_ATOMS: atom_id res chain seq x y z
N MET A 1 -3.39 13.48 -1.85
CA MET A 1 -2.86 12.09 -1.72
C MET A 1 -3.09 11.66 -0.29
N ALA A 2 -3.95 10.68 -0.05
CA ALA A 2 -4.20 10.17 1.30
C ALA A 2 -3.16 9.10 1.66
N THR A 3 -2.71 9.08 2.92
CA THR A 3 -1.72 8.10 3.40
C THR A 3 -2.03 7.74 4.84
N VAL A 4 -1.87 6.45 5.16
CA VAL A 4 -1.98 5.92 6.52
C VAL A 4 -0.71 5.12 6.83
N THR A 5 -0.21 5.25 8.05
CA THR A 5 0.91 4.45 8.56
C THR A 5 0.47 3.80 9.85
N GLN A 6 0.68 2.49 9.95
CA GLN A 6 0.33 1.72 11.13
C GLN A 6 1.44 0.72 11.47
N PRO A 7 1.71 0.46 12.76
CA PRO A 7 2.59 -0.62 13.15
C PRO A 7 1.90 -1.97 12.90
N THR A 8 2.66 -2.94 12.41
CA THR A 8 2.19 -4.31 12.19
C THR A 8 2.92 -5.26 13.14
N ALA A 9 2.19 -5.83 14.10
CA ALA A 9 2.75 -6.76 15.08
C ALA A 9 2.54 -8.25 14.73
N THR A 10 1.65 -8.55 13.78
CA THR A 10 1.29 -9.92 13.37
C THR A 10 1.80 -10.24 11.98
N ALA A 11 1.73 -11.51 11.58
CA ALA A 11 1.85 -11.89 10.17
C ALA A 11 0.68 -11.31 9.33
N PRO A 12 0.86 -11.13 8.01
CA PRO A 12 -0.22 -10.72 7.11
C PRO A 12 -1.33 -11.78 7.05
N PRO A 13 -2.56 -11.42 6.64
CA PRO A 13 -2.98 -10.12 6.09
C PRO A 13 -3.13 -9.01 7.15
N TRP A 14 -2.74 -7.78 6.80
CA TRP A 14 -2.91 -6.60 7.65
C TRP A 14 -4.08 -5.75 7.18
N PRO A 15 -5.16 -5.63 7.98
CA PRO A 15 -6.27 -4.75 7.63
C PRO A 15 -5.78 -3.29 7.66
N PHE A 16 -6.27 -2.48 6.73
CA PHE A 16 -5.99 -1.04 6.70
C PHE A 16 -7.26 -0.26 6.38
N ARG A 17 -7.26 1.03 6.72
CA ARG A 17 -8.31 1.98 6.35
C ARG A 17 -7.66 3.29 5.94
N ILE A 18 -8.00 3.78 4.76
CA ILE A 18 -7.58 5.08 4.26
C ILE A 18 -8.81 5.97 4.21
N THR A 19 -8.79 7.06 4.98
CA THR A 19 -9.79 8.12 4.88
C THR A 19 -9.26 9.17 3.90
N TYR A 20 -10.13 9.65 3.03
CA TYR A 20 -9.83 10.66 2.02
C TYR A 20 -11.02 11.62 1.89
N ASP A 21 -10.77 12.82 1.35
CA ASP A 21 -11.81 13.77 1.00
C ASP A 21 -12.34 13.47 -0.41
N PRO A 22 -13.63 13.17 -0.60
CA PRO A 22 -14.22 12.94 -1.92
C PRO A 22 -14.12 14.14 -2.86
N GLU A 23 -14.01 15.37 -2.36
CA GLU A 23 -13.86 16.58 -3.20
C GLU A 23 -12.49 16.63 -3.92
N GLU A 24 -11.49 15.92 -3.39
CA GLU A 24 -10.18 15.74 -4.05
C GLU A 24 -10.25 14.71 -5.21
N LEU A 25 -11.38 13.99 -5.37
CA LEU A 25 -11.55 13.02 -6.43
C LEU A 25 -12.09 13.66 -7.72
N GLY A 26 -11.27 13.65 -8.77
CA GLY A 26 -11.69 13.97 -10.12
C GLY A 26 -12.29 12.75 -10.82
N SER A 27 -13.50 12.91 -11.37
CA SER A 27 -14.29 11.84 -12.02
C SER A 27 -13.64 11.18 -13.24
N ARG A 28 -12.58 11.78 -13.81
CA ARG A 28 -11.85 11.25 -14.98
C ARG A 28 -10.53 10.56 -14.62
N HIS A 29 -10.19 10.46 -13.33
CA HIS A 29 -8.94 9.88 -12.88
C HIS A 29 -9.12 8.43 -12.43
N ARG A 30 -8.02 7.65 -12.49
CA ARG A 30 -7.93 6.33 -11.88
C ARG A 30 -7.05 6.44 -10.64
N TYR A 31 -7.50 5.81 -9.56
CA TYR A 31 -6.85 5.88 -8.27
C TYR A 31 -6.31 4.49 -7.92
N GLY A 32 -5.00 4.42 -7.71
CA GLY A 32 -4.30 3.19 -7.39
C GLY A 32 -3.86 3.16 -5.92
N LEU A 33 -4.05 2.02 -5.27
CA LEU A 33 -3.47 1.77 -3.95
C LEU A 33 -2.03 1.28 -4.09
N ARG A 34 -1.19 1.71 -3.15
CA ARG A 34 0.17 1.23 -2.96
C ARG A 34 0.43 1.04 -1.49
N ALA A 35 1.25 0.05 -1.16
CA ALA A 35 1.69 -0.18 0.19
C ALA A 35 3.17 -0.56 0.23
N THR A 36 3.82 -0.18 1.31
CA THR A 36 5.23 -0.47 1.61
C THR A 36 5.35 -0.93 3.05
N VAL A 37 6.19 -1.93 3.30
CA VAL A 37 6.52 -2.38 4.65
C VAL A 37 8.00 -2.12 4.90
N SER A 38 8.28 -1.38 5.95
CA SER A 38 9.64 -1.06 6.40
C SER A 38 9.87 -1.54 7.81
N HIS A 39 11.11 -1.93 8.12
CA HIS A 39 11.55 -2.30 9.46
C HIS A 39 12.88 -1.61 9.74
N ASN A 40 12.97 -0.88 10.85
CA ASN A 40 14.17 -0.10 11.23
C ASN A 40 14.70 0.78 10.09
N GLY A 41 13.81 1.50 9.40
CA GLY A 41 14.17 2.39 8.29
C GLY A 41 14.54 1.70 6.97
N ARG A 42 14.55 0.36 6.93
CA ARG A 42 14.81 -0.42 5.72
C ARG A 42 13.51 -0.89 5.08
N LEU A 43 13.30 -0.55 3.81
CA LEU A 43 12.21 -1.07 3.00
C LEU A 43 12.41 -2.58 2.78
N LEU A 44 11.41 -3.37 3.16
CA LEU A 44 11.43 -4.84 3.04
C LEU A 44 10.49 -5.34 1.94
N PHE A 45 9.30 -4.76 1.84
CA PHE A 45 8.28 -5.16 0.87
C PHE A 45 7.60 -3.95 0.24
N THR A 46 7.18 -4.09 -1.02
CA THR A 46 6.42 -3.07 -1.76
C THR A 46 5.40 -3.74 -2.67
N SER A 47 4.32 -3.05 -3.01
CA SER A 47 3.44 -3.43 -4.12
C SER A 47 4.11 -3.12 -5.45
N ASP A 48 4.05 -4.04 -6.41
CA ASP A 48 4.56 -3.89 -7.79
C ASP A 48 3.46 -3.87 -8.86
N THR A 49 2.24 -4.25 -8.48
CA THR A 49 1.05 -4.22 -9.34
C THR A 49 0.14 -3.02 -9.02
N PHE A 50 -0.68 -2.65 -10.00
CA PHE A 50 -1.71 -1.63 -9.81
C PHE A 50 -2.93 -2.27 -9.15
N VAL A 51 -3.34 -1.75 -8.00
CA VAL A 51 -4.57 -2.16 -7.30
C VAL A 51 -5.57 -1.01 -7.38
N ASP A 52 -6.74 -1.26 -7.96
CA ASP A 52 -7.81 -0.25 -8.07
C ASP A 52 -8.39 0.06 -6.68
N ALA A 53 -8.36 1.33 -6.28
CA ALA A 53 -8.88 1.79 -4.99
C ALA A 53 -10.41 1.66 -4.88
N PHE A 54 -11.11 1.61 -6.01
CA PHE A 54 -12.58 1.58 -6.09
C PHE A 54 -13.11 0.30 -6.75
N ALA A 55 -12.34 -0.79 -6.69
CA ALA A 55 -12.81 -2.10 -7.12
C ALA A 55 -14.12 -2.49 -6.42
N GLN A 56 -14.96 -3.28 -7.11
CA GLN A 56 -16.25 -3.74 -6.56
C GLN A 56 -16.08 -4.62 -5.30
N GLN A 57 -14.95 -5.31 -5.20
CA GLN A 57 -14.58 -6.10 -4.02
C GLN A 57 -13.58 -5.31 -3.17
N ALA A 58 -13.51 -5.62 -1.88
CA ALA A 58 -12.51 -5.04 -1.00
C ALA A 58 -11.11 -5.26 -1.59
N PRO A 59 -10.33 -4.18 -1.82
CA PRO A 59 -9.05 -4.31 -2.50
C PRO A 59 -8.04 -5.03 -1.60
N GLU A 60 -7.37 -6.03 -2.17
CA GLU A 60 -6.24 -6.72 -1.55
C GLU A 60 -4.94 -6.27 -2.23
N ILE A 61 -3.94 -5.92 -1.42
CA ILE A 61 -2.63 -5.49 -1.92
C ILE A 61 -1.62 -6.60 -1.61
N VAL A 62 -1.16 -7.29 -2.65
CA VAL A 62 -0.06 -8.25 -2.55
C VAL A 62 1.26 -7.51 -2.58
N LEU A 63 2.16 -7.88 -1.67
CA LEU A 63 3.47 -7.26 -1.55
C LEU A 63 4.56 -8.22 -1.99
N VAL A 64 5.55 -7.70 -2.71
CA VAL A 64 6.75 -8.43 -3.11
C VAL A 64 7.94 -7.97 -2.29
N ARG A 65 8.86 -8.89 -2.02
CA ARG A 65 10.09 -8.59 -1.28
C ARG A 65 10.99 -7.73 -2.16
N VAL A 66 11.49 -6.64 -1.59
CA VAL A 66 12.51 -5.83 -2.27
C VAL A 66 13.83 -6.61 -2.27
N PRO A 67 14.51 -6.77 -3.43
CA PRO A 67 15.86 -7.31 -3.46
C PRO A 67 16.75 -6.46 -2.55
N GLY A 68 17.41 -7.08 -1.58
CA GLY A 68 18.42 -6.38 -0.80
C GLY A 68 19.54 -5.94 -1.75
N LYS A 69 20.06 -4.73 -1.58
CA LYS A 69 21.42 -4.45 -2.04
C LYS A 69 22.30 -5.59 -1.47
N PRO A 70 23.13 -6.27 -2.28
CA PRO A 70 24.14 -7.17 -1.73
C PRO A 70 24.90 -6.38 -0.66
N ASP A 71 25.18 -7.01 0.48
CA ASP A 71 26.14 -6.42 1.42
C ASP A 71 27.42 -6.09 0.62
N PRO A 72 27.97 -4.87 0.76
CA PRO A 72 29.18 -4.48 0.04
C PRO A 72 30.38 -5.37 0.38
#